data_AF-A0A290XE31-F1
#
_entry.id   AF-A0A290XE31-F1
#
_cell.length_a   1.000
_cell.length_b   1.000
_cell.length_c   1.000
_cell.angle_alpha   90.00
_cell.angle_beta   90.00
_cell.angle_gamma   90.00
#
_symmetry.space_group_name_H-M   'P 1'
#
loop_
_entity.id
_entity.type
_entity.pdbx_description
1 polymer ?
#
loop_
_entity_poly.entity_id
_entity_poly.type
_entity_poly.pdbx_seq_one_letter_code
_entity_poly.pdbx_strand_id
1 'polypeptide(L)'
;MSQRPYNPMVLAEMTRAVQAERPDADWHELEPLLRAAWERVPRMSDWEHVRDIAAAHYRLGLGIPDAAPVVTIGAGSLPGALP
;
A
#
# COMPACT_ATOMS: atom_id res chain seq x y z
N MET A 1 -4.74 -13.95 26.90
CA MET A 1 -3.89 -13.58 25.75
C MET A 1 -4.52 -12.39 25.05
N SER A 2 -3.97 -11.20 25.22
CA SER A 2 -4.51 -9.98 24.59
C SER A 2 -4.10 -9.95 23.12
N GLN A 3 -4.96 -10.46 22.25
CA GLN A 3 -4.72 -10.40 20.81
C GLN A 3 -4.87 -8.93 20.38
N ARG A 4 -3.86 -8.38 19.68
CA ARG A 4 -3.89 -6.98 19.23
C ARG A 4 -4.69 -6.87 17.93
N PRO A 5 -5.54 -5.85 17.76
CA PRO A 5 -6.10 -5.52 16.44
C PRO A 5 -4.95 -5.32 15.45
N TYR A 6 -5.11 -5.79 14.21
CA TYR A 6 -4.04 -5.68 13.23
C TYR A 6 -3.79 -4.22 12.86
N ASN A 7 -2.52 -3.84 12.70
CA ASN A 7 -2.17 -2.51 12.21
C ASN A 7 -2.21 -2.53 10.67
N PRO A 8 -3.02 -1.69 10.01
CA PRO A 8 -3.11 -1.63 8.54
C PRO A 8 -1.77 -1.35 7.85
N MET A 9 -0.85 -0.64 8.51
CA MET A 9 0.51 -0.44 7.97
C MET A 9 1.28 -1.76 7.81
N VAL A 10 1.07 -2.73 8.70
CA VAL A 10 1.77 -4.02 8.61
C VAL A 10 1.31 -4.79 7.37
N LEU A 11 0.02 -4.72 7.03
CA LEU A 11 -0.49 -5.35 5.82
C LEU A 11 0.07 -4.67 4.55
N ALA A 12 0.09 -3.34 4.54
CA ALA A 12 0.66 -2.56 3.44
C ALA A 12 2.14 -2.89 3.20
N GLU A 13 2.94 -2.94 4.27
CA GLU A 13 4.37 -3.24 4.17
C GLU A 13 4.64 -4.68 3.74
N MET A 14 3.86 -5.64 4.25
CA MET A 14 3.97 -7.03 3.79
C MET A 14 3.62 -7.17 2.31
N THR A 15 2.59 -6.45 1.85
CA THR A 15 2.20 -6.43 0.43
C THR A 15 3.32 -5.85 -0.42
N ARG A 16 3.91 -4.73 0.02
CA ARG A 16 5.06 -4.10 -0.65
C ARG A 16 6.27 -5.02 -0.72
N ALA A 17 6.62 -5.68 0.39
CA ALA A 17 7.77 -6.59 0.45
C ALA A 17 7.63 -7.75 -0.53
N VAL A 18 6.45 -8.39 -0.55
CA VAL A 18 6.14 -9.51 -1.45
C VAL A 18 6.16 -9.05 -2.92
N GLN A 19 5.67 -7.86 -3.23
CA GLN A 19 5.73 -7.27 -4.56
C GLN A 19 7.18 -6.93 -4.98
N ALA A 20 8.01 -6.42 -4.08
CA ALA A 20 9.40 -6.10 -4.37
C ALA A 20 10.24 -7.35 -4.68
N GLU A 21 9.91 -8.48 -4.07
CA GLU A 21 10.54 -9.78 -4.38
C GLU A 21 10.12 -10.33 -5.74
N ARG A 22 8.94 -9.96 -6.24
CA ARG A 22 8.39 -10.40 -7.53
C ARG A 22 7.66 -9.25 -8.24
N PRO A 23 8.40 -8.30 -8.83
CA PRO A 23 7.82 -7.10 -9.42
C PRO A 23 6.88 -7.38 -10.59
N ASP A 24 7.15 -8.47 -11.33
CA ASP A 24 6.37 -8.86 -12.51
C ASP A 24 5.19 -9.79 -12.19
N ALA A 25 5.05 -10.21 -10.92
CA ALA A 25 4.01 -11.15 -10.53
C ALA A 25 2.64 -10.47 -10.45
N ASP A 26 1.64 -11.15 -11.00
CA ASP A 26 0.26 -10.69 -10.89
C ASP A 26 -0.31 -10.93 -9.47
N TRP A 27 -1.49 -10.37 -9.19
CA TRP A 27 -2.14 -10.56 -7.90
C TRP A 27 -2.36 -12.04 -7.56
N HIS A 28 -2.72 -12.88 -8.54
CA HIS A 28 -2.99 -14.30 -8.31
C HIS A 28 -1.72 -15.08 -7.95
N GLU A 29 -0.57 -14.65 -8.45
CA GLU A 29 0.74 -15.21 -8.10
C GLU A 29 1.23 -14.72 -6.72
N LEU A 30 0.93 -13.47 -6.35
CA LEU A 30 1.35 -12.89 -5.07
C LEU A 30 0.44 -13.26 -3.89
N GLU A 31 -0.87 -13.43 -4.13
CA GLU A 31 -1.88 -13.70 -3.10
C GLU A 31 -1.50 -14.88 -2.19
N PRO A 32 -1.08 -16.06 -2.70
CA PRO A 32 -0.74 -17.20 -1.86
C PRO A 32 0.50 -16.94 -0.98
N LEU A 33 1.48 -16.18 -1.49
CA LEU A 33 2.69 -15.82 -0.75
C LEU A 33 2.37 -14.88 0.40
N LEU A 34 1.55 -13.86 0.13
CA LEU A 34 1.12 -12.88 1.12
C LEU A 34 0.23 -13.53 2.18
N ARG A 35 -0.68 -14.45 1.79
CA ARG A 35 -1.48 -15.27 2.70
C ARG A 35 -0.60 -16.09 3.64
N ALA A 36 0.36 -16.83 3.09
CA ALA A 36 1.27 -17.65 3.89
C ALA A 36 2.09 -16.80 4.88
N ALA A 37 2.52 -15.60 4.47
CA ALA A 37 3.20 -14.66 5.36
C ALA A 37 2.27 -14.10 6.45
N TRP A 38 1.01 -13.83 6.10
CA TRP A 38 -0.01 -13.35 7.03
C TRP A 38 -0.31 -14.38 8.14
N GLU A 39 -0.52 -15.64 7.76
CA GLU A 39 -0.89 -16.74 8.66
C GLU A 39 0.25 -17.16 9.62
N ARG A 40 1.52 -16.89 9.27
CA ARG A 40 2.67 -17.20 10.14
C ARG A 40 2.76 -16.33 11.39
N VAL A 41 2.06 -15.19 11.42
CA VAL A 41 2.15 -14.24 12.52
C VAL A 41 0.87 -14.33 13.35
N PRO A 42 0.96 -14.44 14.70
CA PRO A 42 -0.24 -14.48 15.55
C PRO A 42 -1.02 -13.16 15.46
N ARG A 43 -2.23 -13.19 14.89
CA ARG A 43 -3.11 -12.01 14.66
C ARG A 43 -4.57 -12.34 14.93
N MET A 44 -5.40 -11.31 15.16
CA MET A 44 -6.86 -11.44 15.33
C MET A 44 -7.62 -11.60 14.02
N SER A 45 -7.09 -11.04 12.93
CA SER A 45 -7.78 -11.00 11.64
C SER A 45 -7.32 -12.15 10.76
N ASP A 46 -8.27 -12.93 10.26
CA ASP A 46 -8.03 -13.94 9.25
C ASP A 46 -7.64 -13.29 7.91
N TRP A 47 -7.09 -14.09 7.02
CA TRP A 47 -6.72 -13.64 5.68
C TRP A 47 -7.93 -13.08 4.92
N GLU A 48 -9.08 -13.73 5.04
CA GLU A 48 -10.29 -13.35 4.29
C GLU A 48 -10.79 -11.94 4.64
N HIS A 49 -10.68 -11.48 5.90
CA HIS A 49 -11.02 -10.10 6.27
C HIS A 49 -10.09 -9.03 5.68
N VAL A 50 -8.84 -9.39 5.38
CA VAL A 50 -7.81 -8.42 4.94
C VAL A 50 -7.45 -8.55 3.48
N ARG A 51 -7.92 -9.61 2.80
CA ARG A 51 -7.62 -9.90 1.40
C ARG A 51 -7.94 -8.75 0.46
N ASP A 52 -9.12 -8.15 0.61
CA ASP A 52 -9.55 -7.03 -0.25
C ASP A 52 -8.69 -5.77 -0.03
N ILE A 53 -8.26 -5.55 1.21
CA ILE A 53 -7.39 -4.42 1.59
C ILE A 53 -5.98 -4.66 1.03
N ALA A 54 -5.46 -5.89 1.11
CA ALA A 54 -4.20 -6.29 0.51
C ALA A 54 -4.21 -6.13 -1.02
N ALA A 55 -5.29 -6.54 -1.69
CA ALA A 55 -5.46 -6.35 -3.11
C ALA A 55 -5.49 -4.87 -3.50
N ALA A 56 -6.09 -4.01 -2.66
CA ALA A 56 -6.06 -2.56 -2.86
C ALA A 56 -4.63 -2.01 -2.74
N HIS A 57 -3.84 -2.44 -1.75
CA HIS A 57 -2.44 -2.05 -1.61
C HIS A 57 -1.59 -2.48 -2.81
N TYR A 58 -1.78 -3.69 -3.32
CA TYR A 58 -1.10 -4.18 -4.51
C TYR A 58 -1.41 -3.31 -5.74
N ARG A 59 -2.69 -2.99 -6.00
CA ARG A 59 -3.08 -2.12 -7.12
C ARG A 59 -2.53 -0.70 -7.00
N LEU A 60 -2.50 -0.14 -5.79
CA LEU A 60 -1.89 1.16 -5.52
C LEU A 60 -0.37 1.13 -5.75
N GLY A 61 0.30 0.04 -5.37
CA GLY A 61 1.73 -0.17 -5.62
C GLY A 61 2.10 -0.33 -7.10
N LEU A 62 1.17 -0.85 -7.92
CA LEU A 62 1.32 -0.94 -9.38
C LEU A 62 1.08 0.39 -10.12
N GLY A 63 0.58 1.43 -9.45
CA GLY A 63 -0.05 2.56 -10.15
C GLY A 63 -0.27 3.83 -9.35
N ILE A 64 0.70 4.25 -8.53
CA ILE A 64 1.18 5.62 -8.71
C ILE A 64 2.41 5.48 -9.61
N PRO A 65 2.41 6.00 -10.86
CA PRO A 65 3.66 6.14 -11.60
C PRO A 65 4.67 6.89 -10.73
N ASP A 66 5.95 6.54 -10.79
CA ASP A 66 7.07 7.04 -9.94
C ASP A 66 7.36 8.56 -10.02
N ALA A 67 6.37 9.35 -10.45
CA ALA A 67 6.29 10.78 -10.30
C ALA A 67 4.80 11.19 -10.36
N ALA A 68 4.09 11.18 -9.23
CA ALA A 68 3.07 12.21 -9.06
C ALA A 68 3.86 13.51 -8.79
N PRO A 69 3.96 14.46 -9.74
CA PRO A 69 4.63 15.72 -9.44
C PRO A 69 3.92 16.31 -8.23
N VAL A 70 4.69 16.62 -7.18
CA VAL A 70 4.23 17.49 -6.12
C VAL A 70 3.83 18.79 -6.82
N VAL A 71 2.53 19.00 -7.02
CA VAL A 71 2.03 20.31 -7.42
C VAL A 71 2.23 21.18 -6.20
N THR A 72 3.38 21.84 -6.12
CA THR A 72 3.55 22.99 -5.24
C THR A 72 2.48 23.99 -5.67
N ILE A 73 1.40 24.13 -4.88
CA ILE A 73 0.51 25.27 -5.02
C ILE A 73 1.32 26.48 -4.56
N GLY A 74 2.06 27.06 -5.49
CA GLY A 74 3.05 28.09 -5.23
C GLY A 74 3.19 28.99 -6.44
N ALA A 75 2.12 29.70 -6.79
CA ALA A 75 2.19 30.99 -7.48
C ALA A 75 0.79 31.62 -7.49
N GLY A 76 0.29 31.99 -6.31
CA GLY A 76 -0.58 33.15 -6.23
C GLY A 76 0.24 34.35 -6.68
N SER A 77 0.18 34.62 -7.99
CA SER A 77 0.73 35.80 -8.64
C SER A 77 0.29 37.03 -7.85
N LEU A 78 1.24 37.73 -7.22
CA LEU A 78 1.03 39.10 -6.77
C LEU A 78 1.29 40.02 -7.97
N PRO A 79 0.27 40.62 -8.61
CA PRO A 79 0.53 41.70 -9.52
C PRO A 79 0.87 42.95 -8.71
N GLY A 80 2.17 43.23 -8.62
CA GLY A 80 2.63 44.61 -8.47
C GLY A 80 2.36 45.35 -9.77
N ALA A 81 1.48 46.35 -9.72
CA ALA A 81 1.39 47.41 -10.72
C ALA A 81 0.88 48.68 -10.03
N LEU A 82 1.83 49.47 -9.52
CA LEU A 82 1.69 50.92 -9.41
C LEU A 82 1.71 51.53 -10.82
N PRO A 83 0.99 52.63 -11.03
CA PRO A 83 1.69 53.91 -11.17
C PRO A 83 1.42 54.88 -10.01
#